data_AF-A0A2G4G2X7-F1
#
_entry.id   AF-A0A2G4G2X7-F1
#
_cell.length_a   1.000
_cell.length_b   1.000
_cell.length_c   1.000
_cell.angle_alpha   90.00
_cell.angle_beta   90.00
_cell.angle_gamma   90.00
#
_symmetry.space_group_name_H-M   'P 1'
#
loop_
_entity.id
_entity.type
_entity.pdbx_description
1 polymer ?
#
loop_
_entity_poly.entity_id
_entity_poly.type
_entity_poly.pdbx_seq_one_letter_code
_entity_poly.pdbx_strand_id
1 'polypeptide(L)'
;MAARWPAAVSFGQLESSPLALRPWQPCTMLVQAPAGELPVRWTSELGQRRFDFRHDGSGTVQMLDSAGWIAVETSWIAGPAHCWNGLCAQGDIPLD
;
A
#
# COMPACT_ATOMS: atom_id res chain seq x y z
N MET A 1 6.30 -18.70 6.31
CA MET A 1 6.37 -18.72 4.83
C MET A 1 5.75 -17.42 4.35
N ALA A 2 6.46 -16.62 3.55
CA ALA A 2 5.89 -15.40 2.97
C ALA A 2 4.94 -15.80 1.83
N ALA A 3 3.63 -15.60 2.01
CA ALA A 3 2.67 -15.82 0.95
C ALA A 3 2.75 -14.66 -0.05
N ARG A 4 3.31 -14.90 -1.23
CA ARG A 4 3.27 -13.93 -2.34
C ARG A 4 1.86 -13.93 -2.93
N TRP A 5 1.02 -13.01 -2.49
CA TRP A 5 -0.26 -12.77 -3.13
C TRP A 5 -0.04 -11.87 -4.36
N PRO A 6 -0.38 -12.31 -5.59
CA PRO A 6 -0.43 -11.41 -6.73
C PRO A 6 -1.72 -10.59 -6.62
N ALA A 7 -1.79 -9.71 -5.62
CA ALA A 7 -2.86 -8.73 -5.58
C ALA A 7 -2.62 -7.78 -6.76
N ALA A 8 -3.51 -7.83 -7.76
CA ALA A 8 -3.54 -6.89 -8.87
C ALA A 8 -4.03 -5.54 -8.35
N VAL A 9 -3.18 -4.90 -7.57
CA VAL A 9 -3.42 -3.57 -7.04
C VAL A 9 -3.11 -2.61 -8.17
N SER A 10 -3.80 -1.48 -8.19
CA SER A 10 -3.34 -0.34 -8.96
C SER A 10 -2.95 0.80 -8.03
N PHE A 11 -1.88 1.54 -8.37
CA PHE A 11 -1.50 2.74 -7.63
C PHE A 11 -1.87 4.04 -8.35
N GLY A 12 -2.31 5.02 -7.56
CA GLY A 12 -2.43 6.43 -7.93
C GLY A 12 -1.66 7.31 -6.94
N GLN A 13 -0.94 8.33 -7.43
CA GLN A 13 -0.25 9.32 -6.59
C GLN A 13 -1.09 10.60 -6.56
N LEU A 14 -1.46 11.06 -5.35
CA LEU A 14 -2.16 12.33 -5.11
C LEU A 14 -1.19 13.52 -5.27
N GLU A 15 -0.71 13.78 -6.47
CA GLU A 15 -0.05 15.06 -6.78
C GLU A 15 -1.10 16.07 -7.22
N SER A 16 -1.66 16.84 -6.28
CA SER A 16 -2.48 18.05 -6.49
C SER A 16 -3.69 17.97 -7.46
N SER A 17 -4.03 16.79 -7.96
CA SER A 17 -5.13 16.52 -8.89
C SER A 17 -6.01 15.40 -8.35
N PRO A 18 -7.34 15.42 -8.57
CA PRO A 18 -8.22 14.37 -8.08
C PRO A 18 -7.79 13.02 -8.69
N LEU A 19 -7.72 11.98 -7.85
CA LEU A 19 -7.37 10.61 -8.26
C LEU A 19 -8.22 10.08 -9.43
N ALA A 20 -9.41 10.64 -9.63
CA ALA A 20 -10.29 10.36 -10.76
C ALA A 20 -9.68 10.69 -12.14
N LEU A 21 -8.63 11.52 -12.21
CA LEU A 21 -8.04 11.97 -13.47
C LEU A 21 -6.69 11.31 -13.82
N ARG A 22 -6.10 10.53 -12.90
CA ARG A 22 -4.84 9.82 -13.18
C ARG A 22 -5.15 8.35 -13.48
N PRO A 23 -4.64 7.80 -14.59
CA PRO A 23 -4.80 6.39 -14.86
C PRO A 23 -4.09 5.59 -13.77
N TRP A 24 -4.88 4.76 -13.10
CA TRP A 24 -4.41 3.70 -12.22
C TRP A 24 -3.32 2.87 -12.91
N GLN A 25 -2.18 2.71 -12.26
CA GLN A 25 -1.07 1.94 -12.81
C GLN A 25 -0.99 0.56 -12.17
N PRO A 26 -0.79 -0.52 -12.95
CA PRO A 26 -0.68 -1.85 -12.41
C PRO A 26 0.54 -1.94 -11.49
N CYS A 27 0.38 -2.59 -10.36
CA CYS A 27 1.44 -2.78 -9.39
C CYS A 27 1.35 -4.16 -8.74
N THR A 28 2.43 -4.57 -8.08
CA THR A 28 2.48 -5.81 -7.32
C THR A 28 2.58 -5.47 -5.85
N MET A 29 1.71 -6.06 -5.03
CA MET A 29 1.82 -6.00 -3.58
C MET A 29 2.35 -7.32 -3.03
N LEU A 30 3.55 -7.31 -2.45
CA LEU A 30 4.15 -8.47 -1.80
C LEU A 30 3.85 -8.41 -0.30
N VAL A 31 3.01 -9.32 0.16
CA VAL A 31 2.56 -9.34 1.55
C VAL A 31 3.26 -10.45 2.32
N GLN A 32 3.63 -10.17 3.56
CA GLN A 32 4.20 -11.18 4.46
C GLN A 32 3.26 -11.35 5.65
N ALA A 33 2.25 -12.20 5.48
CA ALA A 33 1.29 -12.56 6.52
C ALA A 33 1.45 -14.03 6.95
N PRO A 34 1.37 -14.33 8.27
CA PRO A 34 0.96 -15.64 8.75
C PRO A 34 -0.46 -15.98 8.27
N ALA A 35 -0.80 -17.26 8.15
CA ALA A 35 -2.14 -17.67 7.71
C ALA A 35 -3.20 -17.25 8.74
N GLY A 36 -4.16 -16.41 8.33
CA GLY A 36 -5.24 -15.93 9.19
C GLY A 36 -4.92 -14.71 10.05
N GLU A 37 -3.77 -14.06 9.82
CA GLU A 37 -3.36 -12.84 10.53
C GLU A 37 -3.13 -11.67 9.56
N LEU A 38 -3.31 -10.44 10.04
CA LEU A 38 -2.97 -9.25 9.28
C LEU A 38 -1.45 -9.14 9.07
N PRO A 39 -0.99 -8.77 7.86
CA PRO A 39 0.43 -8.64 7.58
C PRO A 39 1.07 -7.44 8.27
N VAL A 40 1.98 -7.73 9.19
CA VAL A 40 2.82 -6.71 9.85
C VAL A 40 3.70 -5.91 8.90
N ARG A 41 4.00 -6.46 7.71
CA ARG A 41 4.83 -5.83 6.66
C ARG A 41 4.35 -6.22 5.26
N TRP A 42 4.43 -5.26 4.35
CA TRP A 42 4.20 -5.48 2.93
C TRP A 42 5.08 -4.57 2.09
N THR A 43 5.27 -4.95 0.84
CA THR A 43 6.01 -4.16 -0.16
C THR A 43 5.08 -3.89 -1.32
N SER A 44 5.16 -2.68 -1.88
CA SER A 44 4.43 -2.29 -3.07
C SER A 44 5.42 -1.91 -4.18
N GLU A 45 5.29 -2.55 -5.33
CA GLU A 45 6.14 -2.35 -6.49
C GLU A 45 5.34 -1.68 -7.61
N LEU A 46 5.66 -0.42 -7.89
CA LEU A 46 5.07 0.40 -8.95
C LEU A 46 6.13 0.68 -10.02
N GLY A 47 6.18 -0.17 -11.06
CA GLY A 47 7.26 -0.11 -12.05
C GLY A 47 8.61 -0.39 -11.40
N GLN A 48 9.52 0.59 -11.42
CA GLN A 48 10.83 0.50 -10.75
C GLN A 48 10.83 1.07 -9.32
N ARG A 49 9.71 1.65 -8.87
CA ARG A 49 9.58 2.21 -7.52
C ARG A 49 9.11 1.11 -6.58
N ARG A 50 9.83 0.96 -5.48
CA ARG A 50 9.49 0.02 -4.42
C ARG A 50 9.23 0.81 -3.14
N PHE A 51 8.12 0.50 -2.48
CA PHE A 51 7.73 1.09 -1.21
C PHE A 51 7.57 -0.04 -0.21
N ASP A 52 8.31 0.00 0.89
CA ASP A 52 8.16 -0.96 1.97
C ASP A 52 7.33 -0.32 3.09
N PHE A 53 6.38 -1.09 3.60
CA PHE A 53 5.43 -0.67 4.61
C PHE A 53 5.47 -1.62 5.80
N ARG A 54 5.14 -1.08 6.97
CA ARG A 54 4.92 -1.87 8.18
C ARG A 54 3.83 -1.24 9.03
N HIS A 55 3.14 -2.06 9.80
CA HIS A 55 2.31 -1.58 10.89
C HIS A 55 2.66 -2.36 12.17
N ASP A 56 2.46 -1.74 13.32
CA ASP A 56 2.82 -2.29 14.63
C ASP A 56 1.60 -2.85 15.39
N GLY A 57 0.47 -3.00 14.70
CA GLY A 57 -0.81 -3.42 15.31
C GLY A 57 -1.55 -2.32 16.07
N SER A 58 -0.97 -1.12 16.24
CA SER A 58 -1.64 0.03 16.88
C SER A 58 -2.58 0.79 15.94
N GLY A 59 -2.63 0.39 14.67
CA GLY A 59 -3.26 1.15 13.59
C GLY A 59 -2.33 2.15 12.90
N THR A 60 -1.11 2.33 13.41
CA THR A 60 -0.10 3.18 12.77
C THR A 60 0.60 2.43 11.65
N VAL A 61 0.54 2.96 10.43
CA VAL A 61 1.34 2.48 9.30
C VAL A 61 2.57 3.36 9.13
N GLN A 62 3.68 2.74 8.77
CA GLN A 62 4.93 3.41 8.45
C GLN A 62 5.41 2.99 7.07
N MET A 63 5.94 3.95 6.33
CA MET A 63 6.58 3.73 5.03
C MET A 63 8.08 3.94 5.15
N LEU A 64 8.87 3.11 4.46
CA LEU A 64 10.31 3.30 4.34
C LEU A 64 10.61 4.38 3.30
N ASP A 65 11.27 5.45 3.72
CA ASP A 65 11.83 6.49 2.85
C ASP A 65 13.37 6.46 2.88
N SER A 66 14.02 7.47 2.29
CA SER A 66 15.48 7.58 2.25
C SER A 66 16.14 7.89 3.61
N ALA A 67 15.40 8.44 4.56
CA ALA A 67 15.84 8.79 5.91
C ALA A 67 15.47 7.72 6.96
N GLY A 68 14.50 6.85 6.67
CA GLY A 68 14.11 5.75 7.54
C GLY A 68 12.61 5.44 7.48
N TRP A 69 12.08 4.85 8.55
CA TRP A 69 10.65 4.57 8.66
C TRP A 69 9.90 5.81 9.13
N ILE A 70 9.04 6.35 8.27
CA ILE A 70 8.19 7.50 8.58
C ILE A 70 6.75 7.04 8.79
N ALA A 71 6.06 7.61 9.78
CA ALA A 71 4.63 7.40 9.93
C ALA A 71 3.89 8.02 8.74
N VAL A 72 2.93 7.29 8.18
CA VAL A 72 2.12 7.73 7.05
C VAL A 72 0.66 7.76 7.45
N GLU A 73 -0.04 8.82 7.04
CA GLU A 73 -1.49 8.87 7.20
C GLU A 73 -2.14 7.81 6.31
N THR A 74 -3.02 7.03 6.93
CA THR A 74 -3.83 6.02 6.26
C THR A 74 -5.23 6.54 6.10
N SER A 75 -5.73 6.56 4.86
CA SER A 75 -7.10 6.99 4.60
C SER A 75 -7.75 6.09 3.57
N TRP A 76 -8.98 5.67 3.86
CA TRP A 76 -9.90 5.17 2.84
C TRP A 76 -10.46 6.37 2.08
N ILE A 77 -10.31 6.36 0.77
CA ILE A 77 -10.95 7.35 -0.12
C ILE A 77 -12.20 6.73 -0.75
N ALA A 78 -13.08 7.55 -1.33
CA ALA A 78 -14.29 7.05 -1.99
C ALA A 78 -13.96 5.98 -3.05
N GLY A 79 -14.34 4.73 -2.79
CA GLY A 79 -14.02 3.53 -3.58
C GLY A 79 -13.36 2.41 -2.73
N PRO A 80 -12.99 1.25 -3.31
CA PRO A 80 -12.21 0.21 -2.63
C PRO A 80 -10.71 0.56 -2.62
N ALA A 81 -10.39 1.81 -2.32
CA ALA A 81 -9.04 2.34 -2.42
C ALA A 81 -8.51 2.81 -1.06
N HIS A 82 -7.33 2.33 -0.72
CA HIS A 82 -6.62 2.59 0.53
C HIS A 82 -5.37 3.41 0.25
N CYS A 83 -5.18 4.54 0.94
CA CYS A 83 -4.06 5.45 0.70
C CYS A 83 -3.10 5.51 1.88
N TRP A 84 -1.80 5.57 1.57
CA TRP A 84 -0.71 5.81 2.50
C TRP A 84 0.07 7.05 2.05
N ASN A 85 -0.12 8.18 2.74
CA ASN A 85 0.55 9.46 2.44
C ASN A 85 0.54 9.83 0.94
N GLY A 86 -0.65 9.76 0.32
CA GLY A 86 -0.86 10.08 -1.09
C GLY A 86 -0.59 8.95 -2.08
N LEU A 87 -0.04 7.81 -1.65
CA LEU A 87 0.06 6.60 -2.45
C LEU A 87 -1.19 5.74 -2.22
N CYS A 88 -2.10 5.71 -3.19
CA CYS A 88 -3.37 4.99 -3.08
C CYS A 88 -3.33 3.68 -3.83
N ALA A 89 -3.65 2.58 -3.17
CA ALA A 89 -3.87 1.26 -3.73
C ALA A 89 -5.36 1.00 -3.94
N GLN A 90 -5.76 0.36 -5.04
CA GLN A 90 -7.12 -0.15 -5.24
C GLN A 90 -7.08 -1.60 -5.74
N GLY A 91 -8.01 -2.45 -5.28
CA GLY A 91 -8.16 -3.84 -5.72
C GLY A 91 -8.36 -4.81 -4.56
N ASP A 92 -7.98 -6.07 -4.75
CA ASP A 92 -7.96 -7.09 -3.70
C ASP A 92 -6.75 -6.87 -2.78
N ILE A 93 -6.87 -5.91 -1.86
CA ILE A 93 -5.81 -5.54 -0.92
C ILE A 93 -5.88 -6.49 0.29
N PRO A 94 -4.88 -7.37 0.52
CA PRO A 94 -4.91 -8.37 1.58
C PRO A 94 -4.40 -7.78 2.91
N LEU A 95 -4.93 -6.61 3.29
CA LEU A 95 -4.61 -5.89 4.52
C LEU A 95 -5.84 -5.76 5.45
N ASP A 96 -6.96 -6.38 5.06
CA ASP A 96 -8.20 -6.54 5.84
C ASP A 96 -8.35 -8.00 6.30
#